data_AF-A0A963PB24-F1
#
_entry.id   AF-A0A963PB24-F1
#
_cell.length_a   1.000
_cell.length_b   1.000
_cell.length_c   1.000
_cell.angle_alpha   90.00
_cell.angle_beta   90.00
_cell.angle_gamma   90.00
#
_symmetry.space_group_name_H-M   'P 1'
#
loop_
_entity.id
_entity.type
_entity.pdbx_description
1 polymer ?
#
loop_
_entity_poly.entity_id
_entity_poly.type
_entity_poly.pdbx_seq_one_letter_code
_entity_poly.pdbx_strand_id
1 'polypeptide(L)'
;MTMISASAAASATAPFPLGSNAVPSEAIFAAAGLLLPHLERGDRVDAATLRSAMETAFGASDATGAWDWKTAYDACEAATVIFLHKYGKALFRKAGTPAARLSALTKIAGLLPTHTRRSTESQTFQQFSTPIPLGLVAAHAAAISPTDRVLEPSAGTGLLAILAEIAGGALVLNELAETRAGLLNLLFPAIPITRFDAAQIDDHLDPAVTPSVVLMNPPFSAMANVEGRVADTTWRHVTSALARLAPDGRLVTITGASFAPDNQVWRDAFVRLQGCGRVVFSAAIDGSVYAKHGTTFPTRLTVIDKRPANDPTVVPVAPGVAPDPATLLAWLGEHLPERFAVDPSVMVPAAPAATPRSVRGYINRAAKAAPATAPMAEPEGLPLAYDTLDGLTGEGGRLSDGIYEEYGLQAIRISGSQAHPTKLVQSAAMASVAPPKPSYRPHLPANIHELLSDAQLETVIYAGEAHADHLAGSWTVDATFDIVTAAREDAANAQRFRRGFMIGDGTGVGKGRQSAAIILDNWMKGRRKAVWISKSDKLIEDAQRDWSALG
;
A
#
# COMPACT_ATOMS: atom_id res chain seq x y z
N MET A 1 -37.33 33.36 -48.87
CA MET A 1 -38.19 32.27 -48.37
C MET A 1 -37.34 31.02 -48.48
N THR A 2 -36.96 30.31 -47.41
CA THR A 2 -37.79 29.85 -46.29
C THR A 2 -36.88 29.60 -45.07
N MET A 3 -37.41 29.85 -43.88
CA MET A 3 -36.73 29.77 -42.58
C MET A 3 -36.36 28.34 -42.16
N ILE A 4 -35.27 28.20 -41.39
CA ILE A 4 -35.05 27.05 -40.50
C ILE A 4 -34.92 27.56 -39.06
N SER A 5 -35.76 26.99 -38.21
CA SER A 5 -36.06 27.33 -36.82
C SER A 5 -34.88 27.25 -35.85
N ALA A 6 -34.88 28.20 -34.92
CA ALA A 6 -34.37 28.01 -33.57
C ALA A 6 -35.37 27.18 -32.73
N SER A 7 -34.87 26.18 -32.00
CA SER A 7 -35.31 25.79 -30.65
C SER A 7 -35.06 24.29 -30.39
N ALA A 8 -34.00 24.00 -29.64
CA ALA A 8 -34.04 23.04 -28.54
C ALA A 8 -32.93 23.41 -27.56
N ALA A 9 -33.22 24.39 -26.71
CA ALA A 9 -32.49 24.59 -25.48
C ALA A 9 -32.75 23.39 -24.56
N ALA A 10 -31.75 22.53 -24.35
CA ALA A 10 -31.70 21.65 -23.19
C ALA A 10 -30.87 22.36 -22.12
N SER A 11 -31.58 23.09 -21.25
CA SER A 11 -31.05 23.56 -19.99
C SER A 11 -30.94 22.39 -18.99
N ALA A 12 -30.12 22.63 -17.97
CA ALA A 12 -29.99 21.90 -16.71
C ALA A 12 -28.88 20.83 -16.64
N THR A 13 -27.68 21.32 -16.35
CA THR A 13 -26.96 21.01 -15.10
C THR A 13 -27.63 19.90 -14.25
N ALA A 14 -27.22 18.67 -14.46
CA ALA A 14 -27.27 17.66 -13.41
C ALA A 14 -25.95 17.79 -12.63
N PRO A 15 -25.98 18.13 -11.33
CA PRO A 15 -24.78 17.98 -10.50
C PRO A 15 -24.45 16.48 -10.48
N PHE A 16 -23.26 16.12 -10.97
CA PHE A 16 -22.69 14.82 -10.65
C PHE A 16 -22.60 14.75 -9.12
N PRO A 17 -23.08 13.67 -8.48
CA PRO A 17 -22.92 13.53 -7.04
C PRO A 17 -21.42 13.56 -6.75
N LEU A 18 -20.99 14.59 -6.01
CA LEU A 18 -19.69 14.63 -5.34
C LEU A 18 -19.65 13.41 -4.44
N GLY A 19 -19.07 12.32 -4.92
CA GLY A 19 -18.77 11.15 -4.12
C GLY A 19 -17.91 11.61 -2.97
N SER A 20 -18.39 11.43 -1.74
CA SER A 20 -17.53 11.50 -0.57
C SER A 20 -16.37 10.54 -0.83
N ASN A 21 -15.14 11.04 -0.96
CA ASN A 21 -13.97 10.18 -1.01
C ASN A 21 -13.82 9.51 0.37
N ALA A 22 -14.54 8.40 0.57
CA ALA A 22 -14.42 7.58 1.75
C ALA A 22 -12.96 7.13 1.86
N VAL A 23 -12.42 7.11 3.09
CA VAL A 23 -11.09 6.55 3.34
C VAL A 23 -11.10 5.12 2.79
N PRO A 24 -10.14 4.71 1.93
CA PRO A 24 -10.22 3.42 1.24
C PRO A 24 -10.48 2.23 2.18
N SER A 25 -9.93 2.23 3.39
CA SER A 25 -10.17 1.21 4.42
C SER A 25 -11.63 1.14 4.88
N GLU A 26 -12.31 2.27 5.03
CA GLU A 26 -13.72 2.33 5.44
C GLU A 26 -14.64 1.82 4.33
N ALA A 27 -14.33 2.19 3.07
CA ALA A 27 -15.07 1.70 1.91
C ALA A 27 -14.88 0.18 1.73
N ILE A 28 -13.66 -0.34 1.92
CA ILE A 28 -13.40 -1.80 1.93
C ILE A 28 -14.21 -2.49 3.02
N PHE A 29 -14.21 -1.94 4.24
CA PHE A 29 -14.97 -2.50 5.37
C PHE A 29 -16.49 -2.47 5.12
N ALA A 30 -17.00 -1.39 4.52
CA ALA A 30 -18.41 -1.29 4.13
C ALA A 30 -18.77 -2.32 3.05
N ALA A 31 -17.94 -2.48 2.01
CA ALA A 31 -18.11 -3.52 1.00
C ALA A 31 -18.11 -4.92 1.62
N ALA A 32 -17.18 -5.19 2.55
CA ALA A 32 -17.14 -6.45 3.29
C ALA A 32 -18.44 -6.72 4.07
N GLY A 33 -19.03 -5.68 4.65
CA GLY A 33 -20.35 -5.74 5.29
C GLY A 33 -21.48 -6.10 4.34
N LEU A 34 -21.43 -5.65 3.08
CA LEU A 34 -22.40 -6.01 2.03
C LEU A 34 -22.21 -7.45 1.54
N LEU A 35 -20.99 -7.98 1.58
CA LEU A 35 -20.66 -9.35 1.19
C LEU A 35 -21.01 -10.38 2.29
N LEU A 36 -20.93 -9.99 3.56
CA LEU A 36 -21.17 -10.88 4.71
C LEU A 36 -22.47 -11.70 4.60
N PRO A 37 -23.65 -11.13 4.26
CA PRO A 37 -24.89 -11.89 4.16
C PRO A 37 -24.84 -13.04 3.13
N HIS A 38 -24.01 -12.94 2.09
CA HIS A 38 -23.81 -14.02 1.13
C HIS A 38 -23.10 -15.20 1.79
N LEU A 39 -22.03 -14.92 2.54
CA LEU A 39 -21.32 -15.95 3.33
C LEU A 39 -22.23 -16.59 4.38
N GLU A 40 -23.10 -15.81 5.02
CA GLU A 40 -24.06 -16.29 6.02
C GLU A 40 -25.11 -17.26 5.44
N ARG A 41 -25.53 -17.04 4.19
CA ARG A 41 -26.47 -17.92 3.48
C ARG A 41 -25.79 -19.09 2.79
N GLY A 42 -24.47 -19.08 2.67
CA GLY A 42 -23.73 -20.05 1.86
C GLY A 42 -23.81 -19.78 0.36
N ASP A 43 -24.14 -18.54 -0.03
CA ASP A 43 -24.21 -18.11 -1.42
C ASP A 43 -22.80 -17.84 -1.95
N ARG A 44 -22.58 -18.15 -3.24
CA ARG A 44 -21.34 -17.78 -3.91
C ARG A 44 -21.31 -16.27 -4.15
N VAL A 45 -20.17 -15.64 -3.88
CA VAL A 45 -19.87 -14.27 -4.27
C VAL A 45 -19.21 -14.34 -5.66
N ASP A 46 -19.96 -13.98 -6.69
CA ASP A 46 -19.43 -13.84 -8.04
C ASP A 46 -18.90 -12.42 -8.31
N ALA A 47 -18.32 -12.21 -9.49
CA ALA A 47 -17.74 -10.92 -9.86
C ALA A 47 -18.79 -9.79 -9.94
N ALA A 48 -20.05 -10.12 -10.27
CA ALA A 48 -21.13 -9.15 -10.34
C ALA A 48 -21.54 -8.68 -8.93
N THR A 49 -21.71 -9.62 -8.01
CA THR A 49 -21.99 -9.36 -6.59
C THR A 49 -20.87 -8.54 -5.97
N LEU A 50 -19.62 -8.93 -6.20
CA LEU A 50 -18.45 -8.21 -5.70
C LEU A 50 -18.38 -6.79 -6.25
N ARG A 51 -18.55 -6.60 -7.56
CA ARG A 51 -18.57 -5.27 -8.18
C ARG A 51 -19.67 -4.40 -7.58
N SER A 52 -20.89 -4.93 -7.43
CA SER A 52 -22.01 -4.18 -6.85
C SER A 52 -21.75 -3.73 -5.42
N ALA A 53 -21.14 -4.59 -4.59
CA ALA A 53 -20.75 -4.23 -3.22
C ALA A 53 -19.69 -3.12 -3.22
N MET A 54 -18.67 -3.22 -4.09
CA MET A 54 -17.62 -2.20 -4.22
C MET A 54 -18.16 -0.87 -4.72
N GLU A 55 -18.98 -0.86 -5.77
CA GLU A 55 -19.61 0.35 -6.32
C GLU A 55 -20.49 1.07 -5.29
N THR A 56 -21.23 0.29 -4.50
CA THR A 56 -22.07 0.82 -3.43
C THR A 56 -21.22 1.46 -2.32
N ALA A 57 -20.13 0.82 -1.95
CA ALA A 57 -19.28 1.28 -0.84
C ALA A 57 -18.35 2.45 -1.22
N PHE A 58 -17.82 2.44 -2.44
CA PHE A 58 -16.93 3.49 -2.96
C PHE A 58 -17.70 4.64 -3.64
N GLY A 59 -19.00 4.45 -3.93
CA GLY A 59 -19.81 5.44 -4.65
C GLY A 59 -19.41 5.64 -6.12
N ALA A 60 -18.57 4.76 -6.68
CA ALA A 60 -18.01 4.89 -8.01
C ALA A 60 -17.67 3.52 -8.64
N SER A 61 -17.68 3.44 -9.97
CA SER A 61 -17.32 2.23 -10.72
C SER A 61 -15.83 2.00 -10.82
N ASP A 62 -15.41 0.76 -11.11
CA ASP A 62 -14.00 0.43 -11.34
C ASP A 62 -13.38 1.23 -12.51
N ALA A 63 -14.20 1.65 -13.48
CA ALA A 63 -13.77 2.49 -14.61
C ALA A 63 -13.33 3.91 -14.20
N THR A 64 -13.70 4.38 -13.01
CA THR A 64 -13.31 5.71 -12.50
C THR A 64 -11.92 5.72 -11.86
N GLY A 65 -11.36 4.53 -11.56
CA GLY A 65 -10.12 4.40 -10.80
C GLY A 65 -10.29 4.56 -9.27
N ALA A 66 -11.52 4.74 -8.76
CA ALA A 66 -11.79 4.88 -7.33
C ALA A 66 -11.42 3.63 -6.51
N TRP A 67 -11.45 2.45 -7.14
CA TRP A 67 -11.01 1.19 -6.57
C TRP A 67 -10.53 0.24 -7.67
N ASP A 68 -9.68 -0.72 -7.30
CA ASP A 68 -9.21 -1.76 -8.19
C ASP A 68 -9.63 -3.17 -7.71
N TRP A 69 -9.43 -4.17 -8.57
CA TRP A 69 -9.82 -5.53 -8.24
C TRP A 69 -9.03 -6.14 -7.09
N LYS A 70 -7.83 -5.62 -6.79
CA LYS A 70 -7.08 -6.06 -5.59
C LYS A 70 -7.78 -5.60 -4.32
N THR A 71 -8.23 -4.36 -4.29
CA THR A 71 -9.03 -3.76 -3.21
C THR A 71 -10.34 -4.53 -3.02
N ALA A 72 -10.97 -4.98 -4.11
CA ALA A 72 -12.15 -5.82 -4.06
C ALA A 72 -11.88 -7.20 -3.43
N TYR A 73 -10.70 -7.78 -3.66
CA TYR A 73 -10.31 -9.02 -2.97
C TYR A 73 -10.03 -8.79 -1.48
N ASP A 74 -9.43 -7.67 -1.10
CA ASP A 74 -9.25 -7.30 0.32
C ASP A 74 -10.62 -7.19 1.02
N ALA A 75 -11.68 -6.74 0.34
CA ALA A 75 -13.06 -6.76 0.85
C ALA A 75 -13.62 -8.18 1.07
N CYS A 76 -13.28 -9.13 0.19
CA CYS A 76 -13.66 -10.55 0.36
C CYS A 76 -12.96 -11.18 1.58
N GLU A 77 -11.68 -10.84 1.77
CA GLU A 77 -10.90 -11.29 2.92
C GLU A 77 -11.45 -10.69 4.22
N ALA A 78 -11.73 -9.39 4.24
CA ALA A 78 -12.39 -8.72 5.37
C ALA A 78 -13.78 -9.32 5.67
N ALA A 79 -14.58 -9.67 4.67
CA ALA A 79 -15.88 -10.33 4.87
C ALA A 79 -15.70 -11.69 5.56
N THR A 80 -14.63 -12.42 5.24
CA THR A 80 -14.26 -13.67 5.91
C THR A 80 -13.90 -13.42 7.38
N VAL A 81 -13.11 -12.39 7.67
CA VAL A 81 -12.76 -12.00 9.06
C VAL A 81 -14.02 -11.65 9.86
N ILE A 82 -14.91 -10.81 9.31
CA ILE A 82 -16.17 -10.44 9.97
C ILE A 82 -17.05 -11.68 10.22
N PHE A 83 -17.17 -12.57 9.23
CA PHE A 83 -17.89 -13.84 9.39
C PHE A 83 -17.31 -14.67 10.53
N LEU A 84 -15.98 -14.79 10.60
CA LEU A 84 -15.30 -15.58 11.61
C LEU A 84 -15.32 -14.96 13.01
N HIS A 85 -15.32 -13.62 13.16
CA HIS A 85 -15.61 -13.00 14.45
C HIS A 85 -17.02 -13.37 14.95
N LYS A 86 -17.99 -13.39 14.04
CA LYS A 86 -19.40 -13.66 14.39
C LYS A 86 -19.67 -15.14 14.68
N TYR A 87 -19.09 -16.04 13.89
CA TYR A 87 -19.46 -17.47 13.91
C TYR A 87 -18.29 -18.41 14.22
N GLY A 88 -17.04 -17.97 14.15
CA GLY A 88 -15.85 -18.82 14.20
C GLY A 88 -15.75 -19.66 15.48
N LYS A 89 -15.98 -19.07 16.66
CA LYS A 89 -15.99 -19.81 17.94
C LYS A 89 -17.07 -20.89 17.99
N ALA A 90 -18.28 -20.59 17.51
CA ALA A 90 -19.37 -21.57 17.44
C ALA A 90 -19.08 -22.66 16.40
N LEU A 91 -18.52 -22.28 15.25
CA LEU A 91 -18.09 -23.17 14.18
C LEU A 91 -17.04 -24.16 14.70
N PHE A 92 -16.02 -23.69 15.43
CA PHE A 92 -14.94 -24.53 15.95
C PHE A 92 -15.37 -25.40 17.14
N ARG A 93 -16.38 -24.96 17.90
CA ARG A 93 -17.02 -25.78 18.93
C ARG A 93 -17.80 -26.95 18.31
N LYS A 94 -18.52 -26.71 17.20
CA LYS A 94 -19.26 -27.75 16.46
C LYS A 94 -18.32 -28.66 15.67
N ALA A 95 -17.30 -28.10 15.05
CA ALA A 95 -16.23 -28.82 14.36
C ALA A 95 -15.10 -29.15 15.35
N GLY A 96 -15.31 -30.18 16.17
CA GLY A 96 -14.42 -30.52 17.27
C GLY A 96 -13.00 -30.94 16.86
N THR A 97 -12.81 -31.42 15.62
CA THR A 97 -11.50 -31.88 15.11
C THR A 97 -10.87 -30.86 14.16
N PRO A 98 -9.53 -30.78 14.07
CA PRO A 98 -8.83 -29.93 13.09
C PRO A 98 -9.29 -30.19 11.64
N ALA A 99 -9.47 -31.47 11.26
CA ALA A 99 -9.95 -31.83 9.93
C ALA A 99 -11.37 -31.33 9.62
N ALA A 100 -12.28 -31.37 10.62
CA ALA A 100 -13.63 -30.84 10.46
C ALA A 100 -13.63 -29.31 10.33
N ARG A 101 -12.76 -28.62 11.08
CA ARG A 101 -12.58 -27.16 10.97
C ARG A 101 -12.04 -26.80 9.60
N LEU A 102 -11.05 -27.55 9.11
CA LEU A 102 -10.48 -27.37 7.79
C LEU A 102 -11.54 -27.54 6.71
N SER A 103 -12.35 -28.61 6.77
CA SER A 103 -13.45 -28.82 5.83
C SER A 103 -14.44 -27.65 5.81
N ALA A 104 -14.80 -27.10 6.98
CA ALA A 104 -15.71 -25.96 7.07
C ALA A 104 -15.11 -24.69 6.46
N LEU A 105 -13.85 -24.36 6.78
CA LEU A 105 -13.17 -23.19 6.23
C LEU A 105 -12.92 -23.32 4.72
N THR A 106 -12.62 -24.51 4.22
CA THR A 106 -12.51 -24.77 2.78
C THR A 106 -13.82 -24.53 2.05
N LYS A 107 -14.97 -24.88 2.66
CA LYS A 107 -16.28 -24.56 2.08
C LYS A 107 -16.53 -23.06 2.03
N ILE A 108 -16.21 -22.32 3.10
CA ILE A 108 -16.34 -20.86 3.16
C ILE A 108 -15.45 -20.18 2.12
N ALA A 109 -14.17 -20.55 2.05
CA ALA A 109 -13.24 -20.08 1.02
C ALA A 109 -13.72 -20.46 -0.40
N GLY A 110 -14.46 -21.55 -0.53
CA GLY A 110 -15.13 -22.01 -1.75
C GLY A 110 -16.13 -20.99 -2.33
N LEU A 111 -16.79 -20.20 -1.47
CA LEU A 111 -17.82 -19.22 -1.85
C LEU A 111 -17.25 -17.97 -2.51
N LEU A 112 -15.99 -17.64 -2.22
CA LEU A 112 -15.34 -16.42 -2.72
C LEU A 112 -14.74 -16.60 -4.12
N PRO A 113 -14.65 -15.51 -4.90
CA PRO A 113 -14.10 -15.54 -6.25
C PRO A 113 -12.58 -15.81 -6.23
N THR A 114 -12.07 -16.34 -7.34
CA THR A 114 -10.62 -16.46 -7.56
C THR A 114 -10.05 -15.09 -7.92
N HIS A 115 -8.86 -14.77 -7.38
CA HIS A 115 -8.14 -13.54 -7.66
C HIS A 115 -7.51 -13.57 -9.06
N THR A 116 -8.35 -13.44 -10.09
CA THR A 116 -7.95 -13.58 -11.51
C THR A 116 -7.37 -12.30 -12.12
N ARG A 117 -7.65 -11.15 -11.50
CA ARG A 117 -7.19 -9.83 -11.96
C ARG A 117 -6.02 -9.38 -11.07
N ARG A 118 -4.82 -9.33 -11.63
CA ARG A 118 -3.58 -9.01 -10.91
C ARG A 118 -3.21 -7.54 -11.08
N SER A 119 -2.90 -6.84 -9.99
CA SER A 119 -2.21 -5.55 -10.06
C SER A 119 -0.71 -5.76 -10.29
N THR A 120 -0.04 -4.80 -10.92
CA THR A 120 1.42 -4.81 -11.12
C THR A 120 2.15 -4.91 -9.76
N GLU A 121 1.64 -4.22 -8.74
CA GLU A 121 2.14 -4.25 -7.36
C GLU A 121 2.12 -5.66 -6.74
N SER A 122 1.03 -6.42 -6.91
CA SER A 122 0.93 -7.80 -6.39
C SER A 122 1.90 -8.75 -7.10
N GLN A 123 2.22 -8.50 -8.37
CA GLN A 123 3.18 -9.30 -9.14
C GLN A 123 4.63 -8.97 -8.76
N THR A 124 4.94 -7.70 -8.54
CA THR A 124 6.29 -7.22 -8.20
C THR A 124 6.69 -7.61 -6.77
N PHE A 125 5.78 -7.49 -5.80
CA PHE A 125 6.10 -7.71 -4.39
C PHE A 125 5.75 -9.11 -3.84
N GLN A 126 5.13 -9.98 -4.65
CA GLN A 126 4.65 -11.32 -4.25
C GLN A 126 3.82 -11.32 -2.95
N GLN A 127 3.05 -10.26 -2.70
CA GLN A 127 2.24 -10.10 -1.50
C GLN A 127 0.87 -10.77 -1.68
N PHE A 128 0.79 -12.07 -1.38
CA PHE A 128 -0.46 -12.82 -1.40
C PHE A 128 -0.93 -13.11 0.02
N SER A 129 -2.19 -12.82 0.31
CA SER A 129 -2.81 -13.18 1.59
C SER A 129 -2.83 -14.70 1.76
N THR A 130 -2.64 -15.18 2.99
CA THR A 130 -2.67 -16.62 3.27
C THR A 130 -4.10 -17.14 3.14
N PRO A 131 -4.36 -18.15 2.28
CA PRO A 131 -5.67 -18.78 2.21
C PRO A 131 -6.11 -19.29 3.58
N ILE A 132 -7.33 -18.98 3.99
CA ILE A 132 -7.83 -19.33 5.33
C ILE A 132 -7.69 -20.83 5.70
N PRO A 133 -7.79 -21.82 4.77
CA PRO A 133 -7.51 -23.22 5.10
C PRO A 133 -6.05 -23.46 5.49
N LEU A 134 -5.09 -22.84 4.79
CA LEU A 134 -3.66 -22.91 5.14
C LEU A 134 -3.36 -22.15 6.44
N GLY A 135 -4.03 -21.01 6.65
CA GLY A 135 -3.95 -20.28 7.91
C GLY A 135 -4.37 -21.13 9.11
N LEU A 136 -5.40 -21.97 8.97
CA LEU A 136 -5.80 -22.91 10.03
C LEU A 136 -4.71 -23.93 10.35
N VAL A 137 -4.03 -24.45 9.32
CA VAL A 137 -2.91 -25.38 9.50
C VAL A 137 -1.76 -24.71 10.25
N ALA A 138 -1.45 -23.46 9.91
CA ALA A 138 -0.44 -22.68 10.61
C ALA A 138 -0.83 -22.37 12.07
N ALA A 139 -2.09 -21.98 12.32
CA ALA A 139 -2.62 -21.80 13.68
C ALA A 139 -2.62 -23.11 14.49
N HIS A 140 -2.86 -24.26 13.85
CA HIS A 140 -2.76 -25.57 14.48
C HIS A 140 -1.31 -25.89 14.88
N ALA A 141 -0.35 -25.65 13.98
CA ALA A 141 1.08 -25.84 14.27
C ALA A 141 1.57 -24.92 15.43
N ALA A 142 0.98 -23.73 15.54
CA ALA A 142 1.33 -22.77 16.57
C ALA A 142 0.88 -23.21 17.98
N ALA A 143 -0.11 -24.12 18.08
CA ALA A 143 -0.65 -24.62 19.35
C ALA A 143 -1.05 -23.49 20.32
N ILE A 144 -1.78 -22.49 19.80
CA ILE A 144 -2.20 -21.29 20.53
C ILE A 144 -3.17 -21.66 21.67
N SER A 145 -2.95 -21.06 22.83
CA SER A 145 -3.75 -21.16 24.04
C SER A 145 -4.26 -19.77 24.49
N PRO A 146 -5.27 -19.70 25.38
CA PRO A 146 -5.82 -18.44 25.88
C PRO A 146 -4.83 -17.53 26.65
N THR A 147 -3.69 -18.08 27.05
CA THR A 147 -2.64 -17.37 27.77
C THR A 147 -1.55 -16.81 26.85
N ASP A 148 -1.61 -17.15 25.57
CA ASP A 148 -0.61 -16.72 24.60
C ASP A 148 -0.81 -15.27 24.16
N ARG A 149 0.31 -14.57 24.01
CA ARG A 149 0.38 -13.34 23.23
C ARG A 149 0.89 -13.70 21.84
N VAL A 150 0.07 -13.46 20.82
CA VAL A 150 0.32 -13.87 19.43
C VAL A 150 0.65 -12.65 18.60
N LEU A 151 1.87 -12.59 18.06
CA LEU A 151 2.31 -11.56 17.12
C LEU A 151 2.07 -12.02 15.68
N GLU A 152 1.35 -11.20 14.91
CA GLU A 152 1.35 -11.26 13.44
C GLU A 152 2.05 -10.00 12.91
N PRO A 153 3.32 -10.11 12.47
CA PRO A 153 4.14 -8.95 12.13
C PRO A 153 3.82 -8.36 10.75
N SER A 154 3.11 -9.09 9.89
CA SER A 154 2.72 -8.68 8.54
C SER A 154 1.27 -9.08 8.28
N ALA A 155 0.36 -8.38 8.95
CA ALA A 155 -0.98 -8.89 9.22
C ALA A 155 -1.95 -8.90 8.02
N GLY A 156 -1.64 -8.15 6.97
CA GLY A 156 -2.49 -8.02 5.81
C GLY A 156 -3.90 -7.60 6.19
N THR A 157 -4.90 -8.39 5.81
CA THR A 157 -6.31 -8.19 6.14
C THR A 157 -6.74 -8.89 7.44
N GLY A 158 -5.84 -9.62 8.10
CA GLY A 158 -6.09 -10.26 9.39
C GLY A 158 -6.62 -11.70 9.32
N LEU A 159 -6.39 -12.42 8.22
CA LEU A 159 -6.82 -13.81 8.07
C LEU A 159 -6.11 -14.78 9.03
N LEU A 160 -4.85 -14.52 9.41
CA LEU A 160 -4.17 -15.29 10.46
C LEU A 160 -4.56 -14.79 11.85
N ALA A 161 -4.61 -13.46 12.05
CA ALA A 161 -5.09 -12.83 13.28
C ALA A 161 -6.42 -13.41 13.78
N ILE A 162 -7.42 -13.53 12.91
CA ILE A 162 -8.74 -14.04 13.31
C ILE A 162 -8.70 -15.49 13.81
N LEU A 163 -7.83 -16.33 13.24
CA LEU A 163 -7.66 -17.72 13.68
C LEU A 163 -6.97 -17.78 15.04
N ALA A 164 -5.98 -16.93 15.28
CA ALA A 164 -5.32 -16.78 16.57
C ALA A 164 -6.29 -16.28 17.65
N GLU A 165 -7.15 -15.30 17.34
CA GLU A 165 -8.19 -14.81 18.26
C GLU A 165 -9.22 -15.90 18.60
N ILE A 166 -9.66 -16.68 17.60
CA ILE A 166 -10.59 -17.80 17.82
C ILE A 166 -9.98 -18.87 18.72
N ALA A 167 -8.67 -19.12 18.60
CA ALA A 167 -7.92 -19.99 19.49
C ALA A 167 -7.74 -19.43 20.91
N GLY A 168 -8.06 -18.15 21.11
CA GLY A 168 -8.02 -17.46 22.41
C GLY A 168 -6.78 -16.60 22.63
N GLY A 169 -5.88 -16.50 21.66
CA GLY A 169 -4.65 -15.71 21.79
C GLY A 169 -4.92 -14.22 21.88
N ALA A 170 -4.15 -13.52 22.71
CA ALA A 170 -4.11 -12.07 22.77
C ALA A 170 -3.25 -11.53 21.63
N LEU A 171 -3.84 -10.76 20.71
CA LEU A 171 -3.18 -10.36 19.48
C LEU A 171 -2.25 -9.15 19.65
N VAL A 172 -1.16 -9.16 18.89
CA VAL A 172 -0.30 -8.02 18.57
C VAL A 172 -0.20 -7.97 17.06
N LEU A 173 -0.67 -6.90 16.44
CA LEU A 173 -0.81 -6.82 14.98
C LEU A 173 0.03 -5.67 14.41
N ASN A 174 0.78 -5.98 13.36
CA ASN A 174 1.57 -5.00 12.61
C ASN A 174 1.28 -5.13 11.12
N GLU A 175 1.04 -4.01 10.44
CA GLU A 175 0.84 -3.96 8.99
C GLU A 175 1.41 -2.66 8.41
N LEU A 176 2.31 -2.78 7.43
CA LEU A 176 3.02 -1.64 6.86
C LEU A 176 2.10 -0.80 5.96
N ALA A 177 1.26 -1.45 5.15
CA ALA A 177 0.39 -0.79 4.18
C ALA A 177 -0.75 -0.03 4.88
N GLU A 178 -0.84 1.27 4.62
CA GLU A 178 -1.77 2.17 5.31
C GLU A 178 -3.22 1.71 5.24
N THR A 179 -3.70 1.39 4.04
CA THR A 179 -5.08 0.96 3.80
C THR A 179 -5.42 -0.31 4.57
N ARG A 180 -4.48 -1.27 4.64
CA ARG A 180 -4.70 -2.52 5.38
C ARG A 180 -4.59 -2.32 6.88
N ALA A 181 -3.67 -1.49 7.35
CA ALA A 181 -3.61 -1.09 8.75
C ALA A 181 -4.90 -0.37 9.20
N GLY A 182 -5.43 0.53 8.37
CA GLY A 182 -6.74 1.17 8.59
C GLY A 182 -7.88 0.16 8.63
N LEU A 183 -7.88 -0.83 7.72
CA LEU A 183 -8.86 -1.91 7.70
C LEU A 183 -8.77 -2.80 8.95
N LEU A 184 -7.57 -3.14 9.40
CA LEU A 184 -7.33 -3.89 10.64
C LEU A 184 -7.84 -3.14 11.87
N ASN A 185 -7.69 -1.81 11.95
CA ASN A 185 -8.28 -1.01 13.03
C ASN A 185 -9.82 -1.14 13.07
N LEU A 186 -10.48 -1.30 11.91
CA LEU A 186 -11.93 -1.50 11.84
C LEU A 186 -12.35 -2.94 12.18
N LEU A 187 -11.55 -3.94 11.78
CA LEU A 187 -11.80 -5.36 12.04
C LEU A 187 -11.51 -5.74 13.49
N PHE A 188 -10.43 -5.20 14.07
CA PHE A 188 -9.92 -5.50 15.41
C PHE A 188 -9.84 -4.24 16.30
N PRO A 189 -10.96 -3.54 16.56
CA PRO A 189 -10.96 -2.19 17.17
C PRO A 189 -10.48 -2.13 18.63
N ALA A 190 -10.27 -3.27 19.27
CA ALA A 190 -9.73 -3.36 20.62
C ALA A 190 -8.20 -3.52 20.65
N ILE A 191 -7.55 -3.67 19.49
CA ILE A 191 -6.14 -3.97 19.35
C ILE A 191 -5.47 -2.80 18.62
N PRO A 192 -4.46 -2.14 19.22
CA PRO A 192 -3.69 -1.12 18.51
C PRO A 192 -2.89 -1.77 17.39
N ILE A 193 -2.92 -1.16 16.20
CA ILE A 193 -2.18 -1.61 15.03
C ILE A 193 -0.88 -0.80 14.88
N THR A 194 0.27 -1.48 14.84
CA THR A 194 1.55 -0.84 14.51
C THR A 194 1.84 -0.93 13.01
N ARG A 195 2.74 -0.09 12.50
CA ARG A 195 3.06 0.01 11.05
C ARG A 195 4.57 -0.04 10.78
N PHE A 196 5.31 -0.80 11.56
CA PHE A 196 6.76 -0.94 11.40
C PHE A 196 7.11 -1.85 10.22
N ASP A 197 8.30 -1.68 9.65
CA ASP A 197 8.88 -2.70 8.78
C ASP A 197 9.11 -3.97 9.62
N ALA A 198 8.44 -5.05 9.24
CA ALA A 198 8.49 -6.31 9.94
C ALA A 198 9.87 -7.00 9.89
N ALA A 199 10.76 -6.60 8.97
CA ALA A 199 12.16 -6.99 8.98
C ALA A 199 12.94 -6.43 10.19
N GLN A 200 12.37 -5.43 10.88
CA GLN A 200 12.92 -4.73 12.04
C GLN A 200 11.93 -4.73 13.22
N ILE A 201 11.01 -5.70 13.28
CA ILE A 201 9.96 -5.73 14.31
C ILE A 201 10.55 -5.80 15.72
N ASP A 202 11.69 -6.48 15.88
CA ASP A 202 12.40 -6.55 17.16
C ASP A 202 13.05 -5.23 17.57
N ASP A 203 13.36 -4.34 16.63
CA ASP A 203 13.99 -3.05 16.95
C ASP A 203 12.93 -2.00 17.34
N HIS A 204 11.75 -2.05 16.71
CA HIS A 204 10.74 -0.99 16.82
C HIS A 204 9.56 -1.29 17.74
N LEU A 205 9.19 -2.56 17.92
CA LEU A 205 8.07 -2.91 18.78
C LEU A 205 8.43 -2.60 20.25
N ASP A 206 7.49 -2.08 21.02
CA ASP A 206 7.70 -1.78 22.45
C ASP A 206 8.35 -2.99 23.16
N PRO A 207 9.51 -2.84 23.83
CA PRO A 207 10.18 -3.95 24.51
C PRO A 207 9.32 -4.71 25.52
N ALA A 208 8.29 -4.07 26.10
CA ALA A 208 7.33 -4.72 26.99
C ALA A 208 6.38 -5.70 26.26
N VAL A 209 6.32 -5.61 24.93
CA VAL A 209 5.55 -6.52 24.08
C VAL A 209 6.43 -7.69 23.67
N THR A 210 6.46 -8.71 24.52
CA THR A 210 7.12 -10.00 24.23
C THR A 210 6.08 -11.07 23.91
N PRO A 211 5.90 -11.48 22.63
CA PRO A 211 4.94 -12.51 22.26
C PRO A 211 5.44 -13.91 22.64
N SER A 212 4.54 -14.83 23.00
CA SER A 212 4.83 -16.26 23.21
C SER A 212 4.64 -17.09 21.94
N VAL A 213 3.94 -16.54 20.96
CA VAL A 213 3.73 -17.12 19.63
C VAL A 213 3.94 -16.05 18.56
N VAL A 214 4.64 -16.39 17.48
CA VAL A 214 4.58 -15.65 16.23
C VAL A 214 3.89 -16.51 15.18
N LEU A 215 2.90 -15.96 14.49
CA LEU A 215 2.24 -16.59 13.34
C LEU A 215 2.35 -15.64 12.15
N MET A 216 3.07 -16.02 11.10
CA MET A 216 3.42 -15.07 10.03
C MET A 216 3.44 -15.67 8.63
N ASN A 217 3.18 -14.82 7.66
CA ASN A 217 3.40 -15.06 6.23
C ASN A 217 4.17 -13.85 5.66
N PRO A 218 5.51 -13.78 5.86
CA PRO A 218 6.31 -12.66 5.39
C PRO A 218 6.32 -12.55 3.86
N PRO A 219 6.63 -11.36 3.31
CA PRO A 219 6.82 -11.23 1.87
C PRO A 219 7.98 -12.14 1.38
N PHE A 220 7.74 -12.89 0.30
CA PHE A 220 8.66 -13.94 -0.17
C PHE A 220 9.91 -13.42 -0.91
N SER A 221 9.89 -12.17 -1.40
CA SER A 221 11.01 -11.62 -2.18
C SER A 221 11.13 -10.10 -2.17
N ALA A 222 10.40 -9.41 -1.29
CA ALA A 222 10.30 -7.96 -1.26
C ALA A 222 10.68 -7.40 0.11
N MET A 223 11.86 -6.78 0.20
CA MET A 223 12.18 -5.92 1.33
C MET A 223 11.52 -4.56 1.09
N ALA A 224 11.01 -3.90 2.15
CA ALA A 224 10.74 -2.48 2.03
C ALA A 224 12.04 -1.76 1.60
N ASN A 225 11.96 -0.85 0.63
CA ASN A 225 13.05 0.06 0.25
C ASN A 225 14.27 -0.56 -0.48
N VAL A 226 14.16 -1.73 -1.12
CA VAL A 226 15.26 -2.30 -1.96
C VAL A 226 14.76 -2.88 -3.29
N GLU A 227 15.34 -2.42 -4.41
CA GLU A 227 15.09 -2.98 -5.75
C GLU A 227 15.79 -4.34 -5.95
N GLY A 228 15.05 -5.35 -6.46
CA GLY A 228 15.55 -6.69 -6.81
C GLY A 228 15.13 -7.80 -5.84
N ARG A 229 15.35 -9.07 -6.22
CA ARG A 229 15.24 -10.21 -5.29
C ARG A 229 16.32 -10.05 -4.22
N VAL A 230 15.98 -9.49 -3.07
CA VAL A 230 16.85 -9.56 -1.91
C VAL A 230 16.65 -10.94 -1.31
N ALA A 231 17.61 -11.84 -1.58
CA ALA A 231 17.54 -13.22 -1.10
C ALA A 231 17.22 -13.29 0.40
N ASP A 232 17.72 -12.31 1.17
CA ASP A 232 17.66 -12.23 2.63
C ASP A 232 16.37 -11.63 3.21
N THR A 233 15.40 -11.15 2.43
CA THR A 233 14.17 -10.55 3.00
C THR A 233 13.45 -11.50 3.94
N THR A 234 13.08 -12.68 3.44
CA THR A 234 12.39 -13.68 4.26
C THR A 234 13.20 -14.03 5.51
N TRP A 235 14.53 -14.12 5.37
CA TRP A 235 15.43 -14.37 6.47
C TRP A 235 15.34 -13.26 7.55
N ARG A 236 15.43 -11.98 7.17
CA ARG A 236 15.34 -10.84 8.12
C ARG A 236 14.02 -10.79 8.87
N HIS A 237 12.90 -11.00 8.18
CA HIS A 237 11.59 -11.05 8.83
C HIS A 237 11.52 -12.20 9.85
N VAL A 238 11.99 -13.40 9.47
CA VAL A 238 11.97 -14.56 10.36
C VAL A 238 12.92 -14.37 11.55
N THR A 239 14.13 -13.85 11.33
CA THR A 239 15.10 -13.64 12.43
C THR A 239 14.67 -12.52 13.35
N SER A 240 14.13 -11.42 12.84
CA SER A 240 13.59 -10.33 13.67
C SER A 240 12.40 -10.81 14.50
N ALA A 241 11.47 -11.55 13.89
CA ALA A 241 10.36 -12.16 14.64
C ALA A 241 10.84 -13.17 15.71
N LEU A 242 11.84 -14.00 15.39
CA LEU A 242 12.45 -14.93 16.35
C LEU A 242 13.18 -14.18 17.49
N ALA A 243 13.85 -13.07 17.19
CA ALA A 243 14.51 -12.23 18.18
C ALA A 243 13.51 -11.61 19.16
N ARG A 244 12.33 -11.19 18.65
CA ARG A 244 11.24 -10.65 19.48
C ARG A 244 10.49 -11.70 20.32
N LEU A 245 10.41 -12.94 19.83
CA LEU A 245 9.69 -14.04 20.51
C LEU A 245 10.23 -14.31 21.93
N ALA A 246 9.36 -14.64 22.88
CA ALA A 246 9.77 -15.04 24.23
C ALA A 246 10.67 -16.29 24.19
N PRO A 247 11.60 -16.47 25.15
CA PRO A 247 12.26 -17.75 25.34
C PRO A 247 11.23 -18.88 25.41
N ASP A 248 11.53 -20.00 24.76
CA ASP A 248 10.64 -21.17 24.64
C ASP A 248 9.32 -20.94 23.87
N GLY A 249 9.12 -19.73 23.34
CA GLY A 249 8.01 -19.43 22.44
C GLY A 249 8.13 -20.15 21.10
N ARG A 250 7.04 -20.13 20.32
CA ARG A 250 6.97 -20.79 19.01
C ARG A 250 6.69 -19.81 17.88
N LEU A 251 7.51 -19.85 16.83
CA LEU A 251 7.30 -19.15 15.57
C LEU A 251 6.82 -20.15 14.51
N VAL A 252 5.70 -19.83 13.86
CA VAL A 252 5.21 -20.52 12.67
C VAL A 252 5.23 -19.54 11.50
N THR A 253 5.99 -19.89 10.46
CA THR A 253 6.16 -19.04 9.28
C THR A 253 5.80 -19.78 8.00
N ILE A 254 5.09 -19.10 7.12
CA ILE A 254 4.81 -19.54 5.75
C ILE A 254 5.75 -18.77 4.82
N THR A 255 6.59 -19.47 4.07
CA THR A 255 7.61 -18.87 3.19
C THR A 255 7.59 -19.51 1.80
N GLY A 256 8.38 -19.00 0.86
CA GLY A 256 8.61 -19.70 -0.41
C GLY A 256 9.25 -21.08 -0.19
N ALA A 257 8.90 -22.08 -1.02
CA ALA A 257 9.33 -23.47 -0.81
C ALA A 257 10.86 -23.66 -0.80
N SER A 258 11.59 -22.78 -1.50
CA SER A 258 13.06 -22.77 -1.55
C SER A 258 13.72 -22.29 -0.26
N PHE A 259 13.02 -21.54 0.60
CA PHE A 259 13.51 -21.12 1.92
C PHE A 259 13.42 -22.31 2.89
N ALA A 260 14.36 -23.25 2.76
CA ALA A 260 14.29 -24.54 3.42
C ALA A 260 15.59 -24.87 4.17
N PRO A 261 15.52 -25.51 5.36
CA PRO A 261 16.71 -25.88 6.12
C PRO A 261 17.65 -26.85 5.39
N ASP A 262 17.10 -27.69 4.52
CA ASP A 262 17.81 -28.67 3.71
C ASP A 262 18.33 -28.09 2.37
N ASN A 263 17.92 -26.89 1.99
CA ASN A 263 18.43 -26.20 0.80
C ASN A 263 19.88 -25.75 1.02
N GLN A 264 20.78 -26.11 0.11
CA GLN A 264 22.21 -25.76 0.17
C GLN A 264 22.47 -24.26 0.37
N VAL A 265 21.65 -23.39 -0.23
CA VAL A 265 21.79 -21.92 -0.13
C VAL A 265 21.50 -21.43 1.30
N TRP A 266 20.56 -22.08 1.99
CA TRP A 266 20.05 -21.64 3.29
C TRP A 266 20.60 -22.44 4.47
N ARG A 267 21.23 -23.58 4.21
CA ARG A 267 21.69 -24.53 5.24
C ARG A 267 22.52 -23.86 6.32
N ASP A 268 23.59 -23.16 5.95
CA ASP A 268 24.47 -22.52 6.93
C ASP A 268 23.75 -21.43 7.74
N ALA A 269 22.78 -20.74 7.14
CA ALA A 269 21.97 -19.77 7.83
C ALA A 269 21.09 -20.47 8.88
N PHE A 270 20.38 -21.53 8.50
CA PHE A 270 19.57 -22.32 9.44
C PHE A 270 20.42 -22.95 10.55
N VAL A 271 21.62 -23.47 10.25
CA VAL A 271 22.56 -23.96 11.27
C VAL A 271 22.90 -22.88 12.29
N ARG A 272 23.16 -21.63 11.85
CA ARG A 272 23.37 -20.51 12.77
C ARG A 272 22.12 -20.18 13.59
N LEU A 273 20.94 -20.16 12.95
CA LEU A 273 19.66 -19.91 13.61
C LEU A 273 19.36 -20.97 14.68
N GLN A 274 19.75 -22.23 14.45
CA GLN A 274 19.62 -23.31 15.45
C GLN A 274 20.42 -23.07 16.74
N GLY A 275 21.37 -22.13 16.74
CA GLY A 275 22.04 -21.69 17.96
C GLY A 275 21.14 -20.91 18.93
N CYS A 276 20.02 -20.34 18.47
CA CYS A 276 19.07 -19.61 19.31
C CYS A 276 17.60 -20.05 19.14
N GLY A 277 17.25 -20.74 18.05
CA GLY A 277 15.93 -21.30 17.83
C GLY A 277 15.98 -22.57 16.99
N ARG A 278 15.40 -23.67 17.49
CA ARG A 278 15.44 -24.98 16.85
C ARG A 278 14.30 -25.14 15.84
N VAL A 279 14.61 -25.64 14.65
CA VAL A 279 13.56 -26.04 13.69
C VAL A 279 12.98 -27.36 14.17
N VAL A 280 11.67 -27.41 14.41
CA VAL A 280 10.99 -28.63 14.90
C VAL A 280 10.09 -29.28 13.86
N PHE A 281 9.72 -28.54 12.82
CA PHE A 281 9.00 -29.07 11.67
C PHE A 281 9.26 -28.18 10.45
N SER A 282 9.41 -28.77 9.27
CA SER A 282 9.42 -28.02 8.01
C SER A 282 8.93 -28.89 6.86
N ALA A 283 7.91 -28.43 6.13
CA ALA A 283 7.38 -29.15 4.97
C ALA A 283 6.96 -28.17 3.87
N ALA A 284 7.29 -28.51 2.63
CA ALA A 284 6.78 -27.79 1.47
C ALA A 284 5.30 -28.12 1.24
N ILE A 285 4.57 -27.18 0.65
CA ILE A 285 3.19 -27.36 0.22
C ILE A 285 3.06 -26.89 -1.23
N ASP A 286 2.29 -27.65 -2.01
CA ASP A 286 2.07 -27.37 -3.42
C ASP A 286 1.46 -25.98 -3.61
N GLY A 287 1.91 -25.27 -4.65
CA GLY A 287 1.50 -23.91 -4.91
C GLY A 287 0.03 -23.78 -5.31
N SER A 288 -0.63 -24.85 -5.76
CA SER A 288 -2.05 -24.87 -6.10
C SER A 288 -2.96 -24.46 -4.94
N VAL A 289 -2.50 -24.57 -3.69
CA VAL A 289 -3.21 -24.09 -2.50
C VAL A 289 -3.45 -22.58 -2.54
N TYR A 290 -2.57 -21.83 -3.21
CA TYR A 290 -2.72 -20.39 -3.43
C TYR A 290 -3.44 -20.03 -4.73
N ALA A 291 -3.88 -21.00 -5.55
CA ALA A 291 -4.45 -20.72 -6.88
C ALA A 291 -5.64 -19.74 -6.82
N LYS A 292 -6.48 -19.87 -5.78
CA LYS A 292 -7.59 -18.94 -5.52
C LYS A 292 -7.12 -17.51 -5.22
N HIS A 293 -5.92 -17.35 -4.68
CA HIS A 293 -5.32 -16.06 -4.34
C HIS A 293 -4.42 -15.53 -5.47
N GLY A 294 -4.46 -16.16 -6.64
CA GLY A 294 -3.85 -15.63 -7.87
C GLY A 294 -2.42 -16.07 -8.13
N THR A 295 -1.88 -17.01 -7.33
CA THR A 295 -0.52 -17.55 -7.51
C THR A 295 -0.49 -19.06 -7.37
N THR A 296 0.50 -19.70 -8.01
CA THR A 296 0.81 -21.12 -7.85
C THR A 296 2.27 -21.33 -7.44
N PHE A 297 2.89 -20.31 -6.84
CA PHE A 297 4.23 -20.46 -6.29
C PHE A 297 4.21 -21.45 -5.13
N PRO A 298 5.10 -22.47 -5.13
CA PRO A 298 5.16 -23.42 -4.04
C PRO A 298 5.63 -22.72 -2.76
N THR A 299 4.99 -23.05 -1.64
CA THR A 299 5.29 -22.45 -0.33
C THR A 299 5.74 -23.52 0.65
N ARG A 300 6.11 -23.13 1.86
CA ARG A 300 6.58 -24.02 2.93
C ARG A 300 6.08 -23.49 4.26
N LEU A 301 5.71 -24.41 5.14
CA LEU A 301 5.44 -24.12 6.53
C LEU A 301 6.63 -24.60 7.37
N THR A 302 7.20 -23.69 8.17
CA THR A 302 8.30 -24.00 9.08
C THR A 302 7.92 -23.59 10.50
N VAL A 303 8.19 -24.48 11.45
CA VAL A 303 7.95 -24.26 12.89
C VAL A 303 9.29 -24.23 13.62
N ILE A 304 9.50 -23.17 14.39
CA ILE A 304 10.72 -22.90 15.13
C ILE A 304 10.36 -22.64 16.60
N ASP A 305 10.95 -23.39 17.53
CA ASP A 305 10.86 -23.07 18.96
C ASP A 305 12.08 -22.22 19.34
N LYS A 306 11.90 -21.14 20.12
CA LYS A 306 13.01 -20.27 20.57
C LYS A 306 13.80 -20.90 21.71
N ARG A 307 14.52 -21.96 21.36
CA ARG A 307 15.46 -22.69 22.19
C ARG A 307 16.58 -23.24 21.29
N PRO A 308 17.85 -23.20 21.70
CA PRO A 308 18.94 -23.81 20.93
C PRO A 308 18.68 -25.29 20.63
N ALA A 309 19.06 -25.73 19.44
CA ALA A 309 19.07 -27.15 19.10
C ALA A 309 20.23 -27.86 19.82
N ASN A 310 20.04 -29.13 20.19
CA ASN A 310 21.10 -29.95 20.80
C ASN A 310 22.29 -30.11 19.84
N ASP A 311 22.00 -30.30 18.55
CA ASP A 311 22.97 -30.29 17.45
C ASP A 311 22.47 -29.31 16.38
N PRO A 312 23.11 -28.14 16.21
CA PRO A 312 22.72 -27.15 15.22
C PRO A 312 22.77 -27.64 13.77
N THR A 313 23.49 -28.74 13.48
CA THR A 313 23.60 -29.29 12.12
C THR A 313 22.45 -30.21 11.74
N VAL A 314 21.67 -30.68 12.72
CA VAL A 314 20.55 -31.61 12.51
C VAL A 314 19.25 -30.83 12.41
N VAL A 315 18.57 -30.96 11.28
CA VAL A 315 17.24 -30.38 11.03
C VAL A 315 16.21 -31.50 10.79
N PRO A 316 14.91 -31.27 11.06
CA PRO A 316 13.88 -32.25 10.79
C PRO A 316 13.86 -32.68 9.32
N VAL A 317 13.73 -33.97 9.07
CA VAL A 317 13.57 -34.50 7.71
C VAL A 317 12.18 -34.08 7.20
N ALA A 318 12.16 -33.39 6.06
CA ALA A 318 10.90 -32.97 5.45
C ALA A 318 10.12 -34.21 4.95
N PRO A 319 8.82 -34.38 5.31
CA PRO A 319 8.01 -35.51 4.83
C PRO A 319 7.80 -35.53 3.31
N GLY A 320 8.05 -34.39 2.65
CA GLY A 320 7.90 -34.21 1.20
C GLY A 320 7.22 -32.88 0.88
N VAL A 321 6.49 -32.86 -0.24
CA VAL A 321 5.62 -31.75 -0.65
C VAL A 321 4.17 -32.14 -0.41
N ALA A 322 3.49 -31.47 0.51
CA ALA A 322 2.07 -31.70 0.77
C ALA A 322 1.24 -31.22 -0.43
N PRO A 323 0.37 -32.05 -1.02
CA PRO A 323 -0.48 -31.64 -2.14
C PRO A 323 -1.61 -30.69 -1.70
N ASP A 324 -1.99 -30.72 -0.42
CA ASP A 324 -3.09 -29.92 0.12
C ASP A 324 -2.91 -29.62 1.63
N PRO A 325 -3.72 -28.70 2.19
CA PRO A 325 -3.67 -28.39 3.62
C PRO A 325 -4.06 -29.58 4.53
N ALA A 326 -4.82 -30.57 4.04
CA ALA A 326 -5.24 -31.71 4.86
C ALA A 326 -4.08 -32.67 5.11
N THR A 327 -3.26 -32.91 4.09
CA THR A 327 -2.04 -33.70 4.18
C THR A 327 -1.03 -33.03 5.11
N LEU A 328 -0.84 -31.71 4.96
CA LEU A 328 0.05 -30.97 5.85
C LEU A 328 -0.43 -31.01 7.31
N LEU A 329 -1.74 -30.92 7.54
CA LEU A 329 -2.34 -31.05 8.87
C LEU A 329 -2.12 -32.43 9.48
N ALA A 330 -2.22 -33.51 8.68
CA ALA A 330 -1.92 -34.87 9.12
C ALA A 330 -0.45 -35.03 9.53
N TRP A 331 0.49 -34.54 8.70
CA TRP A 331 1.92 -34.56 9.00
C TRP A 331 2.28 -33.79 10.28
N LEU A 332 1.62 -32.66 10.55
CA LEU A 332 1.81 -31.95 11.81
C LEU A 332 1.37 -32.82 13.00
N GLY A 333 0.23 -33.52 12.90
CA GLY A 333 -0.23 -34.42 13.96
C GLY A 333 0.72 -35.59 14.24
N GLU A 334 1.48 -36.04 13.23
CA GLU A 334 2.42 -37.16 13.35
C GLU A 334 3.83 -36.74 13.74
N HIS A 335 4.29 -35.57 13.29
CA HIS A 335 5.71 -35.19 13.35
C HIS A 335 6.00 -33.93 14.18
N LEU A 336 5.01 -33.09 14.49
CA LEU A 336 5.25 -31.88 15.26
C LEU A 336 5.32 -32.20 16.76
N PRO A 337 6.45 -31.93 17.44
CA PRO A 337 6.53 -32.10 18.89
C PRO A 337 5.66 -31.06 19.62
N GLU A 338 5.25 -31.43 20.84
CA GLU A 338 4.57 -30.51 21.75
C GLU A 338 5.37 -29.22 21.94
N ARG A 339 4.66 -28.11 22.05
CA ARG A 339 5.26 -26.81 22.31
C ARG A 339 5.79 -26.76 23.74
N PHE A 340 6.94 -26.12 23.93
CA PHE A 340 7.45 -25.86 25.28
C PHE A 340 6.51 -24.93 26.07
N ALA A 341 6.54 -25.10 27.39
CA ALA A 341 5.94 -24.13 28.29
C ALA A 341 6.77 -22.84 28.28
N VAL A 342 6.11 -21.71 28.03
CA VAL A 342 6.69 -20.38 28.12
C VAL A 342 6.59 -19.89 29.57
N ASP A 343 7.52 -19.04 29.99
CA ASP A 343 7.49 -18.42 31.33
C ASP A 343 6.14 -17.70 31.57
N PRO A 344 5.41 -18.03 32.66
CA PRO A 344 4.14 -17.40 33.00
C PRO A 344 4.19 -15.88 33.12
N SER A 345 5.35 -15.29 33.43
CA SER A 345 5.54 -13.84 33.54
C SER A 345 5.40 -13.09 32.20
N VAL A 346 5.60 -13.80 31.08
CA VAL A 346 5.46 -13.26 29.71
C VAL A 346 4.08 -13.57 29.14
N MET A 347 3.32 -14.46 29.79
CA MET A 347 1.98 -14.86 29.40
C MET A 347 0.96 -13.79 29.80
N VAL A 348 -0.11 -13.67 29.01
CA VAL A 348 -1.20 -12.74 29.34
C VAL A 348 -2.08 -13.40 30.40
N PRO A 349 -2.49 -12.69 31.47
CA PRO A 349 -3.48 -13.21 32.40
C PRO A 349 -4.73 -13.64 31.62
N ALA A 350 -5.17 -14.88 31.83
CA ALA A 350 -6.36 -15.39 31.15
C ALA A 350 -7.54 -14.45 31.44
N ALA A 351 -7.98 -13.70 30.43
CA ALA A 351 -9.11 -12.81 30.58
C ALA A 351 -10.37 -13.64 30.90
N PRO A 352 -11.24 -13.17 31.82
CA PRO A 352 -12.54 -13.82 32.00
C PRO A 352 -13.29 -13.80 30.67
N ALA A 353 -14.02 -14.88 30.38
CA ALA A 353 -14.75 -15.04 29.12
C ALA A 353 -15.60 -13.79 28.84
N ALA A 354 -15.15 -12.98 27.88
CA ALA A 354 -15.85 -11.76 27.52
C ALA A 354 -17.25 -12.13 27.01
N THR A 355 -18.28 -11.46 27.54
CA THR A 355 -19.65 -11.54 27.03
C THR A 355 -19.65 -11.30 25.52
N PRO A 356 -20.41 -12.08 24.72
CA PRO A 356 -20.44 -11.92 23.27
C PRO A 356 -20.93 -10.50 22.93
N ARG A 357 -20.00 -9.62 22.57
CA ARG A 357 -20.32 -8.27 22.10
C ARG A 357 -20.84 -8.44 20.69
N SER A 358 -22.13 -8.17 20.49
CA SER A 358 -22.75 -8.32 19.18
C SER A 358 -22.05 -7.41 18.16
N VAL A 359 -21.49 -8.01 17.11
CA VAL A 359 -20.90 -7.32 15.93
C VAL A 359 -21.85 -6.26 15.36
N ARG A 360 -23.17 -6.42 15.53
CA ARG A 360 -24.20 -5.42 15.17
C ARG A 360 -23.97 -4.05 15.84
N GLY A 361 -23.39 -4.03 17.03
CA GLY A 361 -23.01 -2.82 17.76
C GLY A 361 -21.73 -2.15 17.27
N TYR A 362 -20.91 -2.85 16.47
CA TYR A 362 -19.72 -2.31 15.80
C TYR A 362 -20.05 -1.88 14.36
N ILE A 363 -20.78 -2.70 13.60
CA ILE A 363 -21.28 -2.35 12.25
C ILE A 363 -22.13 -1.07 12.31
N ASN A 364 -23.05 -0.96 13.28
CA ASN A 364 -23.86 0.25 13.43
C ASN A 364 -23.11 1.46 14.02
N ARG A 365 -21.93 1.27 14.61
CA ARG A 365 -21.14 2.35 15.23
C ARG A 365 -20.10 2.88 14.26
N ALA A 366 -19.45 2.04 13.47
CA ALA A 366 -18.62 2.45 12.33
C ALA A 366 -19.48 3.13 11.25
N ALA A 367 -20.68 2.61 10.96
CA ALA A 367 -21.62 3.27 10.04
C ALA A 367 -22.28 4.55 10.61
N LYS A 368 -22.21 4.79 11.93
CA LYS A 368 -22.69 6.04 12.57
C LYS A 368 -21.58 7.00 12.99
N ALA A 369 -20.32 6.60 12.87
CA ALA A 369 -19.15 7.38 13.31
C ALA A 369 -18.20 7.72 12.15
N ALA A 370 -18.70 7.72 10.92
CA ALA A 370 -18.28 8.74 9.97
C ALA A 370 -19.09 10.00 10.33
N PRO A 371 -18.55 10.97 11.11
CA PRO A 371 -18.96 12.32 10.81
C PRO A 371 -18.65 12.48 9.32
N ALA A 372 -19.62 12.95 8.55
CA ALA A 372 -19.27 13.61 7.31
C ALA A 372 -18.29 14.71 7.74
N THR A 373 -16.98 14.47 7.62
CA THR A 373 -16.02 15.54 7.53
C THR A 373 -16.62 16.42 6.47
N ALA A 374 -17.08 17.60 6.89
CA ALA A 374 -17.52 18.61 5.96
C ALA A 374 -16.46 18.62 4.87
N PRO A 375 -16.84 18.52 3.57
CA PRO A 375 -15.85 18.55 2.52
C PRO A 375 -14.96 19.73 2.84
N MET A 376 -13.67 19.49 3.09
CA MET A 376 -12.72 20.58 3.08
C MET A 376 -12.97 21.23 1.73
N ALA A 377 -13.54 22.44 1.75
CA ALA A 377 -13.79 23.16 0.53
C ALA A 377 -12.46 23.14 -0.21
N GLU A 378 -12.45 22.59 -1.44
CA GLU A 378 -11.24 22.61 -2.24
C GLU A 378 -10.71 24.04 -2.21
N PRO A 379 -9.45 24.25 -1.81
CA PRO A 379 -8.93 25.59 -1.67
C PRO A 379 -9.10 26.31 -3.01
N GLU A 380 -9.69 27.50 -2.97
CA GLU A 380 -9.90 28.29 -4.17
C GLU A 380 -8.54 28.65 -4.77
N GLY A 381 -8.31 28.22 -6.02
CA GLY A 381 -7.10 28.57 -6.76
C GLY A 381 -7.19 30.00 -7.29
N LEU A 382 -6.40 30.91 -6.73
CA LEU A 382 -6.35 32.30 -7.16
C LEU A 382 -5.19 32.54 -8.11
N PRO A 383 -5.33 33.43 -9.12
CA PRO A 383 -4.20 33.84 -9.95
C PRO A 383 -3.07 34.43 -9.08
N LEU A 384 -1.88 33.84 -9.16
CA LEU A 384 -0.70 34.32 -8.46
C LEU A 384 -0.29 35.71 -8.98
N ALA A 385 -0.30 36.73 -8.12
CA ALA A 385 0.11 38.08 -8.47
C ALA A 385 1.64 38.22 -8.46
N TYR A 386 2.19 38.85 -9.50
CA TYR A 386 3.59 39.27 -9.56
C TYR A 386 3.75 40.47 -10.49
N ASP A 387 4.77 41.28 -10.23
CA ASP A 387 5.16 42.43 -11.04
C ASP A 387 6.33 42.04 -11.97
N THR A 388 6.35 42.56 -13.19
CA THR A 388 7.51 42.41 -14.08
C THR A 388 8.50 43.55 -13.84
N LEU A 389 9.79 43.24 -13.82
CA LEU A 389 10.85 44.23 -13.62
C LEU A 389 11.41 44.72 -14.97
N ASP A 390 11.73 46.01 -15.06
CA ASP A 390 12.40 46.61 -16.21
C ASP A 390 13.92 46.62 -15.98
N GLY A 391 14.62 45.66 -16.60
CA GLY A 391 16.08 45.54 -16.55
C GLY A 391 16.61 44.80 -15.32
N LEU A 392 17.88 44.39 -15.39
CA LEU A 392 18.60 43.73 -14.29
C LEU A 392 18.72 44.71 -13.11
N THR A 393 17.94 44.51 -12.06
CA THR A 393 18.03 45.34 -10.85
C THR A 393 19.23 44.89 -10.00
N GLY A 394 20.37 45.53 -10.22
CA GLY A 394 21.58 45.40 -9.39
C GLY A 394 22.67 46.38 -9.83
N GLU A 395 23.18 47.19 -8.90
CA GLU A 395 24.31 48.08 -9.15
C GLU A 395 25.55 47.28 -9.58
N GLY A 396 26.07 47.61 -10.76
CA GLY A 396 27.34 47.11 -11.26
C GLY A 396 27.18 46.01 -12.30
N GLY A 397 27.13 46.39 -13.58
CA GLY A 397 27.46 45.52 -14.72
C GLY A 397 28.93 45.06 -14.73
N ARG A 398 29.48 44.75 -13.56
CA ARG A 398 30.75 44.05 -13.37
C ARG A 398 30.39 42.63 -12.97
N LEU A 399 30.58 41.70 -13.91
CA LEU A 399 30.74 40.29 -13.58
C LEU A 399 31.71 40.21 -12.41
N SER A 400 31.31 39.54 -11.33
CA SER A 400 32.27 39.23 -10.27
C SER A 400 33.39 38.35 -10.87
N ASP A 401 34.62 38.42 -10.35
CA ASP A 401 35.71 37.50 -10.78
C ASP A 401 35.42 36.02 -10.43
N GLY A 402 34.22 35.70 -9.91
CA GLY A 402 33.76 34.37 -9.58
C GLY A 402 33.04 33.66 -10.73
N ILE A 403 33.14 32.33 -10.78
CA ILE A 403 32.49 31.49 -11.79
C ILE A 403 30.96 31.39 -11.56
N TYR A 404 30.51 31.60 -10.32
CA TYR A 404 29.13 31.50 -9.88
C TYR A 404 28.67 32.79 -9.20
N GLU A 405 27.44 33.19 -9.48
CA GLU A 405 26.73 34.29 -8.83
C GLU A 405 25.51 33.77 -8.07
N GLU A 406 25.08 34.49 -7.05
CA GLU A 406 23.88 34.16 -6.29
C GLU A 406 22.63 34.27 -7.18
N TYR A 407 21.77 33.25 -7.14
CA TYR A 407 20.55 33.24 -7.92
C TYR A 407 19.49 34.10 -7.23
N GLY A 408 18.85 34.97 -8.01
CA GLY A 408 17.69 35.74 -7.60
C GLY A 408 16.81 36.04 -8.80
N LEU A 409 15.52 36.27 -8.57
CA LEU A 409 14.55 36.60 -9.62
C LEU A 409 14.95 37.91 -10.31
N GLN A 410 15.16 37.87 -11.63
CA GLN A 410 15.62 39.02 -12.41
C GLN A 410 14.52 39.69 -13.23
N ALA A 411 13.50 38.94 -13.65
CA ALA A 411 12.45 39.43 -14.54
C ALA A 411 11.13 39.74 -13.82
N ILE A 412 10.94 39.20 -12.63
CA ILE A 412 9.69 39.29 -11.88
C ILE A 412 9.93 39.54 -10.38
N ARG A 413 8.93 40.11 -9.70
CA ARG A 413 8.87 40.23 -8.24
C ARG A 413 7.55 39.66 -7.75
N ILE A 414 7.63 38.67 -6.87
CA ILE A 414 6.46 38.02 -6.28
C ILE A 414 6.30 38.57 -4.86
N SER A 415 5.27 39.39 -4.64
CA SER A 415 5.03 39.97 -3.32
C SER A 415 4.68 38.87 -2.31
N GLY A 416 5.33 38.87 -1.14
CA GLY A 416 5.09 37.90 -0.08
C GLY A 416 5.78 36.54 -0.25
N SER A 417 6.51 36.29 -1.34
CA SER A 417 7.30 35.06 -1.48
C SER A 417 8.51 35.05 -0.55
N GLN A 418 8.89 33.86 -0.08
CA GLN A 418 10.11 33.66 0.70
C GLN A 418 11.28 33.30 -0.22
N ALA A 419 12.49 33.75 0.15
CA ALA A 419 13.71 33.31 -0.51
C ALA A 419 13.89 31.79 -0.35
N HIS A 420 14.52 31.16 -1.33
CA HIS A 420 14.80 29.72 -1.25
C HIS A 420 15.69 29.39 -0.02
N PRO A 421 15.38 28.34 0.77
CA PRO A 421 16.07 28.05 2.03
C PRO A 421 17.56 27.68 1.85
N THR A 422 17.88 27.09 0.70
CA THR A 422 19.26 26.85 0.28
C THR A 422 19.74 28.01 -0.58
N LYS A 423 20.97 28.48 -0.35
CA LYS A 423 21.61 29.48 -1.21
C LYS A 423 21.79 28.93 -2.63
N LEU A 424 20.99 29.44 -3.55
CA LEU A 424 21.03 29.05 -4.95
C LEU A 424 22.08 29.88 -5.70
N VAL A 425 22.71 29.27 -6.69
CA VAL A 425 23.72 29.92 -7.53
C VAL A 425 23.49 29.62 -9.00
N GLN A 426 23.93 30.52 -9.86
CA GLN A 426 23.94 30.38 -11.31
C GLN A 426 25.30 30.78 -11.88
N SER A 427 25.61 30.38 -13.10
CA SER A 427 26.82 30.86 -13.76
C SER A 427 26.76 32.38 -14.00
N ALA A 428 27.89 33.07 -13.94
CA ALA A 428 27.95 34.50 -14.24
C ALA A 428 27.41 34.83 -15.66
N ALA A 429 27.57 33.91 -16.61
CA ALA A 429 26.99 34.04 -17.94
C ALA A 429 25.45 34.04 -17.93
N MET A 430 24.82 33.17 -17.14
CA MET A 430 23.36 33.17 -16.99
C MET A 430 22.87 34.41 -16.25
N ALA A 431 23.59 34.85 -15.22
CA ALA A 431 23.25 36.06 -14.47
C ALA A 431 23.28 37.34 -15.32
N SER A 432 24.06 37.35 -16.41
CA SER A 432 24.21 38.51 -17.30
C SER A 432 23.02 38.78 -18.23
N VAL A 433 22.05 37.86 -18.30
CA VAL A 433 20.89 37.96 -19.20
C VAL A 433 19.61 37.68 -18.43
N ALA A 434 18.74 38.70 -18.33
CA ALA A 434 17.43 38.53 -17.71
C ALA A 434 16.56 37.53 -18.50
N PRO A 435 15.83 36.63 -17.82
CA PRO A 435 14.82 35.79 -18.44
C PRO A 435 13.73 36.60 -19.18
N PRO A 436 13.03 36.03 -20.18
CA PRO A 436 11.94 36.71 -20.88
C PRO A 436 10.81 37.05 -19.89
N LYS A 437 10.12 38.18 -20.07
CA LYS A 437 9.04 38.57 -19.15
C LYS A 437 7.81 37.67 -19.35
N PRO A 438 7.34 36.94 -18.33
CA PRO A 438 6.20 36.05 -18.48
C PRO A 438 4.88 36.81 -18.34
N SER A 439 3.86 36.34 -19.03
CA SER A 439 2.48 36.84 -18.97
C SER A 439 1.56 35.90 -18.18
N TYR A 440 1.89 34.61 -18.10
CA TYR A 440 1.10 33.56 -17.47
C TYR A 440 0.95 33.74 -15.97
N ARG A 441 -0.29 33.64 -15.47
CA ARG A 441 -0.61 33.65 -14.04
C ARG A 441 -1.10 32.27 -13.59
N PRO A 442 -0.29 31.49 -12.84
CA PRO A 442 -0.75 30.21 -12.32
C PRO A 442 -1.87 30.40 -11.30
N HIS A 443 -2.82 29.46 -11.21
CA HIS A 443 -3.87 29.45 -10.18
C HIS A 443 -3.43 28.53 -9.05
N LEU A 444 -3.16 29.08 -7.88
CA LEU A 444 -2.59 28.36 -6.75
C LEU A 444 -3.35 28.70 -5.46
N PRO A 445 -3.31 27.83 -4.44
CA PRO A 445 -3.87 28.13 -3.13
C PRO A 445 -3.26 29.38 -2.48
N ALA A 446 -4.02 30.07 -1.63
CA ALA A 446 -3.57 31.31 -0.99
C ALA A 446 -2.31 31.14 -0.11
N ASN A 447 -2.11 29.97 0.49
CA ASN A 447 -0.95 29.66 1.34
C ASN A 447 0.30 29.23 0.54
N ILE A 448 0.27 29.27 -0.80
CA ILE A 448 1.40 28.74 -1.61
C ILE A 448 2.73 29.46 -1.34
N HIS A 449 2.69 30.72 -0.92
CA HIS A 449 3.87 31.51 -0.53
C HIS A 449 4.59 30.97 0.72
N GLU A 450 3.90 30.17 1.54
CA GLU A 450 4.46 29.50 2.72
C GLU A 450 5.09 28.15 2.36
N LEU A 451 4.71 27.58 1.21
CA LEU A 451 5.05 26.21 0.80
C LEU A 451 6.15 26.16 -0.26
N LEU A 452 6.20 27.17 -1.13
CA LEU A 452 7.17 27.28 -2.22
C LEU A 452 7.98 28.57 -2.10
N SER A 453 9.27 28.48 -2.43
CA SER A 453 10.12 29.66 -2.53
C SER A 453 9.85 30.47 -3.79
N ASP A 454 10.35 31.69 -3.82
CA ASP A 454 10.38 32.57 -4.99
C ASP A 454 10.90 31.89 -6.27
N ALA A 455 12.05 31.20 -6.21
CA ALA A 455 12.64 30.47 -7.34
C ALA A 455 11.77 29.31 -7.83
N GLN A 456 11.10 28.61 -6.91
CA GLN A 456 10.16 27.53 -7.27
C GLN A 456 8.90 28.09 -7.92
N LEU A 457 8.36 29.19 -7.41
CA LEU A 457 7.20 29.88 -8.00
C LEU A 457 7.52 30.46 -9.39
N GLU A 458 8.72 31.03 -9.58
CA GLU A 458 9.20 31.47 -10.90
C GLU A 458 9.21 30.31 -11.91
N THR A 459 9.64 29.12 -11.48
CA THR A 459 9.61 27.91 -12.31
C THR A 459 8.18 27.55 -12.75
N VAL A 460 7.21 27.61 -11.84
CA VAL A 460 5.79 27.33 -12.14
C VAL A 460 5.23 28.34 -13.14
N ILE A 461 5.58 29.62 -13.00
CA ILE A 461 5.18 30.69 -13.92
C ILE A 461 5.71 30.40 -15.34
N TYR A 462 7.00 30.12 -15.48
CA TYR A 462 7.60 29.85 -16.79
C TYR A 462 7.16 28.53 -17.42
N ALA A 463 6.93 27.50 -16.62
CA ALA A 463 6.33 26.26 -17.10
C ALA A 463 4.93 26.51 -17.66
N GLY A 464 4.12 27.31 -16.95
CA GLY A 464 2.82 27.74 -17.41
C GLY A 464 2.85 28.55 -18.71
N GLU A 465 3.80 29.49 -18.83
CA GLU A 465 4.04 30.25 -20.06
C GLU A 465 4.35 29.33 -21.24
N ALA A 466 5.26 28.37 -21.05
CA ALA A 466 5.59 27.40 -22.08
C ALA A 466 4.37 26.54 -22.47
N HIS A 467 3.64 26.02 -21.48
CA HIS A 467 2.46 25.20 -21.70
C HIS A 467 1.30 25.96 -22.36
N ALA A 468 1.29 27.30 -22.34
CA ALA A 468 0.29 28.10 -23.04
C ALA A 468 0.51 28.16 -24.56
N ASP A 469 1.70 27.81 -25.05
CA ASP A 469 2.09 27.88 -26.46
C ASP A 469 2.38 26.50 -27.08
N HIS A 470 2.53 26.46 -28.40
CA HIS A 470 2.89 25.27 -29.17
C HIS A 470 4.32 25.38 -29.70
N LEU A 471 4.94 24.22 -29.96
CA LEU A 471 6.19 24.16 -30.71
C LEU A 471 6.00 24.78 -32.11
N ALA A 472 7.05 25.37 -32.64
CA ALA A 472 7.03 25.94 -33.98
C ALA A 472 6.99 24.83 -35.04
N GLY A 473 6.05 24.92 -35.98
CA GLY A 473 5.84 23.93 -37.03
C GLY A 473 4.59 23.08 -36.85
N SER A 474 4.46 22.08 -37.73
CA SER A 474 3.37 21.12 -37.80
C SER A 474 3.91 19.73 -38.13
N TRP A 475 3.24 18.68 -37.66
CA TRP A 475 3.71 17.30 -37.79
C TRP A 475 2.58 16.34 -38.16
N THR A 476 2.89 15.30 -38.93
CA THR A 476 2.03 14.13 -39.07
C THR A 476 2.50 13.05 -38.11
N VAL A 477 1.54 12.26 -37.62
CA VAL A 477 1.81 11.09 -36.77
C VAL A 477 1.18 9.86 -37.41
N ASP A 478 1.79 8.70 -37.17
CA ASP A 478 1.21 7.42 -37.51
C ASP A 478 0.10 7.01 -36.51
N ALA A 479 -0.55 5.88 -36.77
CA ALA A 479 -1.70 5.44 -35.95
C ALA A 479 -1.32 5.11 -34.49
N THR A 480 -0.05 4.84 -34.19
CA THR A 480 0.44 4.52 -32.85
C THR A 480 1.06 5.71 -32.13
N PHE A 481 1.26 6.85 -32.81
CA PHE A 481 1.97 8.04 -32.33
C PHE A 481 3.47 7.83 -32.05
N ASP A 482 4.06 6.75 -32.56
CA ASP A 482 5.49 6.44 -32.37
C ASP A 482 6.37 7.17 -33.39
N ILE A 483 5.82 7.46 -34.58
CA ILE A 483 6.55 8.13 -35.66
C ILE A 483 5.98 9.53 -35.88
N VAL A 484 6.80 10.54 -35.57
CA VAL A 484 6.47 11.96 -35.78
C VAL A 484 7.30 12.51 -36.93
N THR A 485 6.65 12.97 -38.00
CA THR A 485 7.31 13.54 -39.19
C THR A 485 6.87 14.99 -39.40
N ALA A 486 7.77 15.87 -39.83
CA ALA A 486 7.39 17.24 -40.18
C ALA A 486 6.32 17.23 -41.30
N ALA A 487 5.21 17.91 -41.05
CA ALA A 487 4.12 18.04 -42.00
C ALA A 487 4.40 19.19 -42.98
N ARG A 488 3.99 18.99 -44.23
CA ARG A 488 3.84 20.10 -45.19
C ARG A 488 2.67 20.99 -44.76
N GLU A 489 2.70 22.26 -45.13
CA GLU A 489 1.69 23.25 -44.73
C GLU A 489 0.24 22.86 -45.11
N ASP A 490 0.08 22.05 -46.16
CA ASP A 490 -1.20 21.60 -46.72
C ASP A 490 -1.61 20.18 -46.29
N ALA A 491 -0.86 19.53 -45.38
CA ALA A 491 -1.16 18.17 -44.95
C ALA A 491 -2.46 18.11 -44.13
N ALA A 492 -3.45 17.36 -44.62
CA ALA A 492 -4.77 17.26 -44.02
C ALA A 492 -4.79 16.68 -42.59
N ASN A 493 -3.75 15.94 -42.20
CA ASN A 493 -3.57 15.34 -40.87
C ASN A 493 -2.43 15.99 -40.06
N ALA A 494 -2.10 17.25 -40.35
CA ALA A 494 -1.12 18.01 -39.59
C ALA A 494 -1.61 18.32 -38.16
N GLN A 495 -0.73 18.10 -37.19
CA GLN A 495 -0.94 18.36 -35.77
C GLN A 495 0.13 19.31 -35.24
N ARG A 496 -0.18 20.01 -34.15
CA ARG A 496 0.76 20.85 -33.41
C ARG A 496 0.95 20.28 -32.02
N PHE A 497 2.19 20.21 -31.55
CA PHE A 497 2.48 19.81 -30.17
C PHE A 497 2.60 21.03 -29.28
N ARG A 498 2.02 20.95 -28.08
CA ARG A 498 2.21 21.94 -27.02
C ARG A 498 3.67 21.92 -26.58
N ARG A 499 4.25 23.07 -26.19
CA ARG A 499 5.61 23.08 -25.65
C ARG A 499 5.63 22.34 -24.31
N GLY A 500 6.71 21.60 -24.07
CA GLY A 500 7.04 21.10 -22.74
C GLY A 500 7.97 22.06 -22.01
N PHE A 501 8.16 21.83 -20.72
CA PHE A 501 9.11 22.56 -19.88
C PHE A 501 10.08 21.57 -19.22
N MET A 502 11.38 21.85 -19.27
CA MET A 502 12.41 21.00 -18.66
C MET A 502 13.01 21.70 -17.44
N ILE A 503 12.94 21.06 -16.29
CA ILE A 503 13.57 21.55 -15.05
C ILE A 503 14.95 20.90 -14.92
N GLY A 504 16.00 21.68 -15.20
CA GLY A 504 17.39 21.22 -15.22
C GLY A 504 18.24 21.72 -14.05
N ASP A 505 17.62 22.20 -12.97
CA ASP A 505 18.33 22.75 -11.81
C ASP A 505 19.08 21.68 -10.99
N GLY A 506 19.95 22.13 -10.08
CA GLY A 506 20.76 21.27 -9.21
C GLY A 506 19.94 20.50 -8.15
N THR A 507 20.58 19.57 -7.46
CA THR A 507 19.96 18.93 -6.28
C THR A 507 19.72 19.96 -5.17
N GLY A 508 18.59 19.86 -4.46
CA GLY A 508 18.28 20.73 -3.33
C GLY A 508 17.40 21.95 -3.65
N VAL A 509 17.04 22.18 -4.93
CA VAL A 509 16.10 23.25 -5.35
C VAL A 509 14.64 22.84 -5.20
N GLY A 510 14.35 21.53 -5.14
CA GLY A 510 12.99 21.00 -4.96
C GLY A 510 12.20 20.74 -6.25
N LYS A 511 12.83 20.07 -7.23
CA LYS A 511 12.21 19.64 -8.50
C LYS A 511 10.85 18.98 -8.40
N GLY A 512 10.70 18.05 -7.45
CA GLY A 512 9.43 17.37 -7.27
C GLY A 512 8.34 18.34 -6.82
N ARG A 513 8.63 19.28 -5.92
CA ARG A 513 7.67 20.34 -5.55
C ARG A 513 7.33 21.27 -6.70
N GLN A 514 8.30 21.65 -7.54
CA GLN A 514 8.02 22.44 -8.75
C GLN A 514 7.11 21.67 -9.72
N SER A 515 7.39 20.38 -9.99
CA SER A 515 6.54 19.54 -10.83
C SER A 515 5.13 19.34 -10.25
N ALA A 516 5.02 19.12 -8.94
CA ALA A 516 3.75 19.00 -8.25
C ALA A 516 2.94 20.31 -8.35
N ALA A 517 3.59 21.47 -8.19
CA ALA A 517 2.93 22.76 -8.29
C ALA A 517 2.46 23.08 -9.72
N ILE A 518 3.18 22.63 -10.75
CA ILE A 518 2.72 22.71 -12.15
C ILE A 518 1.46 21.88 -12.35
N ILE A 519 1.38 20.68 -11.76
CA ILE A 519 0.17 19.86 -11.79
C ILE A 519 -0.96 20.56 -11.03
N LEU A 520 -0.66 21.13 -9.86
CA LEU A 520 -1.62 21.86 -9.03
C LEU A 520 -2.24 23.06 -9.76
N ASP A 521 -1.45 23.85 -10.50
CA ASP A 521 -1.96 24.94 -11.34
C ASP A 521 -2.98 24.44 -12.37
N ASN A 522 -2.68 23.33 -13.04
CA ASN A 522 -3.59 22.71 -13.99
C ASN A 522 -4.85 22.17 -13.30
N TRP A 523 -4.69 21.56 -12.13
CA TRP A 523 -5.76 21.02 -11.30
C TRP A 523 -6.75 22.11 -10.89
N MET A 524 -6.24 23.25 -10.40
CA MET A 524 -7.03 24.42 -10.00
C MET A 524 -7.74 25.09 -11.19
N LYS A 525 -7.23 24.92 -12.41
CA LYS A 525 -7.86 25.34 -13.67
C LYS A 525 -8.83 24.31 -14.26
N GLY A 526 -9.17 23.25 -13.50
CA GLY A 526 -10.10 22.20 -13.91
C GLY A 526 -9.49 21.10 -14.80
N ARG A 527 -8.19 21.16 -15.11
CA ARG A 527 -7.48 20.09 -15.83
C ARG A 527 -7.01 19.03 -14.83
N ARG A 528 -7.92 18.12 -14.48
CA ARG A 528 -7.78 17.11 -13.41
C ARG A 528 -7.11 15.79 -13.83
N LYS A 529 -6.47 15.74 -15.00
CA LYS A 529 -5.75 14.55 -15.49
C LYS A 529 -4.26 14.87 -15.59
N ALA A 530 -3.45 14.13 -14.85
CA ALA A 530 -2.00 14.21 -14.90
C ALA A 530 -1.39 12.80 -14.83
N VAL A 531 -0.27 12.60 -15.51
CA VAL A 531 0.52 11.37 -15.41
C VAL A 531 1.92 11.77 -14.96
N TRP A 532 2.33 11.25 -13.81
CA TRP A 532 3.69 11.41 -13.30
C TRP A 532 4.47 10.14 -13.61
N ILE A 533 5.53 10.26 -14.41
CA ILE A 533 6.43 9.15 -14.74
C ILE A 533 7.74 9.37 -14.02
N SER A 534 8.07 8.49 -13.08
CA SER A 534 9.36 8.48 -12.39
C SER A 534 10.23 7.34 -12.92
N LYS A 535 11.55 7.48 -12.76
CA LYS A 535 12.52 6.43 -13.15
C LYS A 535 12.58 5.28 -12.14
N SER A 536 12.29 5.54 -10.87
CA SER A 536 12.41 4.58 -9.77
C SER A 536 11.33 4.78 -8.71
N ASP A 537 11.13 3.77 -7.88
CA ASP A 537 10.10 3.75 -6.83
C ASP A 537 10.37 4.81 -5.75
N LYS A 538 11.65 5.05 -5.40
CA LYS A 538 12.05 6.13 -4.50
C LYS A 538 11.54 7.50 -4.96
N LEU A 539 11.58 7.73 -6.28
CA LEU A 539 11.11 8.99 -6.86
C LEU A 539 9.57 9.08 -6.89
N ILE A 540 8.84 7.97 -6.73
CA ILE A 540 7.38 7.97 -6.55
C ILE A 540 7.02 8.46 -5.15
N GLU A 541 7.71 7.95 -4.12
CA GLU A 541 7.51 8.42 -2.74
C GLU A 541 7.87 9.90 -2.61
N ASP A 542 8.99 10.32 -3.23
CA ASP A 542 9.36 11.74 -3.33
C ASP A 542 8.24 12.54 -4.02
N ALA A 543 7.65 12.03 -5.10
CA ALA A 543 6.54 12.69 -5.80
C ALA A 543 5.27 12.78 -4.94
N GLN A 544 4.91 11.71 -4.22
CA GLN A 544 3.75 11.70 -3.31
C GLN A 544 3.93 12.66 -2.14
N ARG A 545 5.13 12.68 -1.54
CA ARG A 545 5.49 13.64 -0.49
C ARG A 545 5.42 15.06 -1.00
N ASP A 546 6.00 15.32 -2.18
CA ASP A 546 6.06 16.66 -2.75
C ASP A 546 4.69 17.15 -3.23
N TRP A 547 3.80 16.25 -3.67
CA TRP A 547 2.39 16.55 -3.92
C TRP A 547 1.65 16.88 -2.62
N SER A 548 1.74 16.01 -1.61
CA SER A 548 1.05 16.18 -0.32
C SER A 548 1.52 17.42 0.44
N ALA A 549 2.75 17.88 0.21
CA ALA A 549 3.29 19.09 0.80
C ALA A 549 2.62 20.38 0.30
N LEU A 550 1.85 20.33 -0.79
CA LEU A 550 1.17 21.49 -1.37
C LEU A 550 -0.29 21.65 -0.91
N GLY A 551 -0.75 20.80 0.02
CA GLY A 551 -2.15 20.68 0.44
C GLY A 551 -2.94 19.75 -0.47
#